data_AF-R4YNA2-F1
#
_entry.id   AF-R4YNA2-F1
#
_cell.length_a   1.000
_cell.length_b   1.000
_cell.length_c   1.000
_cell.angle_alpha   90.00
_cell.angle_beta   90.00
_cell.angle_gamma   90.00
#
_symmetry.space_group_name_H-M   'P 1'
#
loop_
_entity.id
_entity.type
_entity.pdbx_description
1 polymer ?
#
loop_
_entity_poly.entity_id
_entity_poly.type
_entity_poly.pdbx_seq_one_letter_code
_entity_poly.pdbx_strand_id
1 'polypeptide(L)'
;MILCLAACTAVQISTVQAANDKGYEAHQGHSDHLLVLIHHKISLQKLQKQQVLNPTDNTLLQQGEHLRTVMPILRNYMATPKSYYLTTEMYHDSLENRAAMLTDFSALLIEYQKQLVSPP
;
A
#
# COMPACT_ATOMS: atom_id res chain seq x y z
N MET A 1 10.58 -56.51 6.31
CA MET A 1 11.30 -55.25 6.03
C MET A 1 10.25 -54.18 5.79
N ILE A 2 9.83 -53.49 6.85
CA ILE A 2 8.80 -52.43 6.84
C ILE A 2 9.47 -51.21 7.46
N LEU A 3 9.56 -50.08 6.75
CA LEU A 3 8.87 -48.85 7.16
C LEU A 3 9.03 -47.74 6.12
N CYS A 4 7.88 -47.19 5.81
CA CYS A 4 7.60 -46.00 5.03
C CYS A 4 7.80 -44.71 5.85
N LEU A 5 7.99 -43.63 5.08
CA LEU A 5 7.48 -42.26 5.26
C LEU A 5 8.12 -41.26 6.26
N ALA A 6 8.48 -40.10 5.66
CA ALA A 6 8.19 -38.72 6.10
C ALA A 6 8.87 -38.21 7.40
N ALA A 7 9.27 -36.96 7.59
CA ALA A 7 9.30 -35.72 6.82
C ALA A 7 10.10 -34.69 7.67
N CYS A 8 10.22 -33.46 7.15
CA CYS A 8 10.46 -32.21 7.88
C CYS A 8 11.89 -31.90 8.36
N THR A 9 12.55 -30.95 7.71
CA THR A 9 13.22 -29.81 8.37
C THR A 9 13.35 -28.69 7.32
N ALA A 10 12.51 -27.66 7.42
CA ALA A 10 12.79 -26.38 8.07
C ALA A 10 12.92 -25.28 7.00
N VAL A 11 11.78 -24.84 6.47
CA VAL A 11 11.70 -23.58 5.73
C VAL A 11 11.93 -22.46 6.75
N GLN A 12 13.10 -21.83 6.67
CA GLN A 12 13.42 -20.61 7.42
C GLN A 12 12.47 -19.50 6.93
N ILE A 13 11.40 -19.26 7.68
CA ILE A 13 10.54 -18.10 7.48
C ILE A 13 11.31 -16.91 8.04
N SER A 14 12.00 -16.17 7.19
CA SER A 14 12.55 -14.87 7.55
C SER A 14 11.40 -13.96 7.93
N THR A 15 11.29 -13.66 9.22
CA THR A 15 10.41 -12.64 9.77
C THR A 15 10.85 -11.29 9.21
N VAL A 16 10.13 -10.78 8.20
CA VAL A 16 10.23 -9.38 7.80
C VAL A 16 9.57 -8.58 8.92
N GLN A 17 10.40 -8.15 9.86
CA GLN A 17 10.03 -7.27 10.94
C GLN A 17 9.61 -5.93 10.32
N ALA A 18 8.31 -5.63 10.37
CA ALA A 18 7.78 -4.34 9.96
C ALA A 18 8.42 -3.27 10.87
N ALA A 19 9.32 -2.48 10.29
CA ALA A 19 9.93 -1.35 10.96
C ALA A 19 8.83 -0.35 11.34
N ASN A 20 8.68 -0.12 12.64
CA ASN A 20 7.90 0.97 13.20
C ASN A 20 8.74 2.25 13.08
N ASP A 21 8.77 2.84 11.89
CA ASP A 21 9.52 4.08 11.65
C ASP A 21 8.59 5.28 11.77
N LYS A 22 8.54 5.79 13.00
CA LYS A 22 8.22 7.19 13.24
C LYS A 22 9.45 8.01 12.89
N GLY A 23 9.51 8.54 11.66
CA GLY A 23 10.42 9.62 11.29
C GLY A 23 11.17 9.39 9.98
N TYR A 24 10.54 9.75 8.86
CA TYR A 24 11.23 9.96 7.58
C TYR A 24 11.03 11.42 7.13
N GLU A 25 11.63 12.35 7.87
CA GLU A 25 11.85 13.71 7.37
C GLU A 25 13.20 13.76 6.66
N ALA A 26 13.20 14.41 5.48
CA ALA A 26 14.34 14.81 4.65
C ALA A 26 14.83 13.83 3.54
N HIS A 27 14.59 14.28 2.30
CA HIS A 27 15.06 13.78 0.99
C HIS A 27 14.26 12.64 0.34
N GLN A 28 12.95 12.82 0.15
CA GLN A 28 12.15 11.89 -0.67
C GLN A 28 12.23 12.24 -2.15
N GLY A 29 12.92 11.41 -2.92
CA GLY A 29 12.87 11.43 -4.37
C GLY A 29 11.51 10.96 -4.88
N HIS A 30 11.19 11.23 -6.15
CA HIS A 30 9.95 10.77 -6.79
C HIS A 30 9.74 9.24 -6.67
N SER A 31 10.83 8.47 -6.70
CA SER A 31 10.82 7.01 -6.52
C SER A 31 10.41 6.58 -5.11
N ASP A 32 10.75 7.36 -4.08
CA ASP A 32 10.45 6.99 -2.69
C ASP A 32 8.95 7.14 -2.42
N HIS A 33 8.34 8.18 -2.97
CA HIS A 33 6.88 8.34 -2.92
C HIS A 33 6.16 7.14 -3.53
N LEU A 34 6.57 6.68 -4.73
CA LEU A 34 5.92 5.55 -5.39
C LEU A 34 6.00 4.27 -4.55
N LEU A 35 7.15 3.99 -3.94
CA LEU A 35 7.31 2.80 -3.10
C LEU A 35 6.39 2.85 -1.87
N VAL A 36 6.33 4.02 -1.21
CA VAL A 36 5.44 4.23 -0.06
C VAL A 36 3.97 4.10 -0.47
N LEU A 37 3.57 4.66 -1.62
CA LEU A 37 2.22 4.51 -2.18
C LEU A 37 1.86 3.03 -2.40
N ILE A 38 2.76 2.25 -3.02
CA ILE A 38 2.52 0.83 -3.27
C ILE A 38 2.39 0.05 -1.96
N HIS A 39 3.25 0.33 -0.96
CA HIS A 39 3.16 -0.32 0.35
C HIS A 39 1.79 -0.06 1.01
N HIS A 40 1.36 1.20 1.09
CA HIS A 40 0.08 1.56 1.68
C HIS A 40 -1.10 1.00 0.88
N LYS A 41 -1.04 0.98 -0.46
CA LYS A 41 -2.06 0.35 -1.32
C LYS A 41 -2.25 -1.11 -0.94
N ILE A 42 -1.17 -1.89 -0.86
CA ILE A 42 -1.23 -3.32 -0.54
C ILE A 42 -1.80 -3.53 0.88
N SER A 43 -1.36 -2.73 1.85
CA SER A 43 -1.87 -2.81 3.23
C SER A 43 -3.37 -2.49 3.30
N LEU A 44 -3.83 -1.45 2.61
CA LEU A 44 -5.26 -1.11 2.51
C LEU A 44 -6.08 -2.23 1.87
N GLN A 45 -5.61 -2.81 0.76
CA GLN A 45 -6.30 -3.93 0.11
C GLN A 45 -6.44 -5.14 1.04
N LYS A 46 -5.41 -5.44 1.84
CA LYS A 46 -5.47 -6.51 2.85
C LYS A 46 -6.48 -6.21 3.94
N LEU A 47 -6.48 -4.98 4.48
CA LEU A 47 -7.43 -4.56 5.51
C LEU A 47 -8.87 -4.55 5.01
N GLN A 48 -9.13 -4.09 3.78
CA GLN A 48 -10.46 -4.11 3.17
C GLN A 48 -10.97 -5.53 2.99
N LYS A 49 -10.11 -6.46 2.53
CA LYS A 49 -10.46 -7.87 2.44
C LYS A 49 -10.75 -8.47 3.81
N GLN A 50 -9.95 -8.12 4.82
CA GLN A 50 -10.17 -8.56 6.19
C GLN A 50 -11.49 -8.04 6.76
N GLN A 51 -11.85 -6.78 6.49
CA GLN A 51 -13.10 -6.18 6.95
C GLN A 51 -14.33 -6.89 6.38
N VAL A 52 -14.28 -7.37 5.14
CA VAL A 52 -15.35 -8.17 4.54
C VAL A 52 -15.49 -9.54 5.20
N LEU A 53 -14.38 -10.16 5.57
CA LEU A 53 -14.37 -11.51 6.15
C LEU A 53 -14.70 -11.52 7.65
N ASN A 54 -14.14 -10.57 8.40
CA ASN A 54 -14.28 -10.42 9.85
C ASN A 54 -14.39 -8.92 10.18
N PRO A 55 -15.60 -8.34 10.11
CA PRO A 55 -15.79 -6.91 10.34
C PRO A 55 -15.38 -6.52 11.76
N THR A 56 -14.45 -5.56 11.89
CA THR A 56 -14.11 -4.98 13.20
C THR A 56 -13.80 -3.49 13.09
N ASP A 57 -14.12 -2.73 14.14
CA ASP A 57 -13.80 -1.30 14.21
C ASP A 57 -12.28 -1.06 14.16
N ASN A 58 -11.48 -1.98 14.71
CA ASN A 58 -10.03 -1.87 14.67
C ASN A 58 -9.49 -1.91 13.24
N THR A 59 -10.04 -2.78 12.38
CA THR A 59 -9.65 -2.83 10.96
C THR A 59 -9.98 -1.51 10.26
N LEU A 60 -11.16 -0.92 10.52
CA LEU A 60 -11.54 0.38 9.94
C LEU A 60 -10.63 1.52 10.41
N LEU A 61 -10.28 1.54 11.71
CA LEU A 61 -9.31 2.52 12.24
C LEU A 61 -7.95 2.39 11.54
N GLN A 62 -7.45 1.18 11.35
CA GLN A 62 -6.18 0.95 10.63
C GLN A 62 -6.25 1.41 9.17
N GLN A 63 -7.37 1.19 8.47
CA GLN A 63 -7.57 1.72 7.13
C GLN A 63 -7.51 3.26 7.12
N GLY A 64 -8.22 3.90 8.05
CA GLY A 64 -8.21 5.35 8.21
C GLY A 64 -6.80 5.92 8.42
N GLU A 65 -5.97 5.25 9.23
CA GLU A 65 -4.59 5.65 9.48
C GLU A 65 -3.69 5.54 8.25
N HIS A 66 -3.83 4.46 7.47
CA HIS A 66 -3.11 4.32 6.20
C HIS A 66 -3.54 5.40 5.19
N LEU A 67 -4.85 5.68 5.09
CA LEU A 67 -5.38 6.73 4.20
C LEU A 67 -4.89 8.12 4.62
N ARG A 68 -4.96 8.45 5.91
CA ARG A 68 -4.48 9.72 6.46
C ARG A 68 -3.00 9.97 6.16
N THR A 69 -2.20 8.91 6.23
CA THR A 69 -0.75 8.97 5.96
C THR A 69 -0.45 9.11 4.47
N VAL A 70 -1.15 8.37 3.61
CA VAL A 70 -0.79 8.24 2.20
C VAL A 70 -1.31 9.37 1.32
N MET A 71 -2.41 10.04 1.68
CA MET A 71 -3.00 11.09 0.85
C MET A 71 -2.07 12.30 0.58
N PRO A 72 -1.33 12.84 1.56
CA PRO A 72 -0.33 13.88 1.29
C PRO A 72 0.79 13.40 0.36
N ILE A 73 1.21 12.14 0.48
CA ILE A 73 2.26 11.53 -0.35
C ILE A 73 1.75 11.38 -1.79
N LEU A 74 0.52 10.92 -1.97
CA LEU A 74 -0.12 10.83 -3.29
C LEU A 74 -0.18 12.19 -3.96
N ARG A 75 -0.57 13.23 -3.22
CA ARG A 75 -0.59 14.61 -3.73
C ARG A 75 0.80 15.06 -4.20
N ASN A 76 1.85 14.79 -3.42
CA ASN A 76 3.21 15.17 -3.77
C ASN A 76 3.74 14.36 -4.98
N TYR A 77 3.40 13.07 -5.06
CA TYR A 77 3.69 12.23 -6.22
C TYR A 77 3.04 12.77 -7.50
N MET A 78 1.76 13.17 -7.43
CA MET A 78 1.06 13.81 -8.54
C MET A 78 1.71 15.13 -8.98
N ALA A 79 2.23 15.90 -8.02
CA ALA A 79 2.81 17.22 -8.24
C ALA A 79 4.25 17.21 -8.78
N THR A 80 4.84 16.03 -9.04
CA THR A 80 6.22 15.96 -9.53
C THR A 80 6.34 16.64 -10.91
N PRO A 81 7.22 17.64 -11.10
CA PRO A 81 7.28 18.42 -12.34
C PRO A 81 7.95 17.63 -13.47
N LYS A 82 7.65 17.99 -14.73
CA LYS A 82 8.26 17.39 -15.94
C LYS A 82 9.79 17.43 -15.92
N SER A 83 10.39 18.44 -15.29
CA SER A 83 11.85 18.63 -15.21
C SER A 83 12.60 17.51 -14.49
N TYR A 84 11.90 16.63 -13.76
CA TYR A 84 12.50 15.49 -13.07
C TYR A 84 12.72 14.28 -13.99
N TYR A 85 12.26 14.36 -15.25
CA TYR A 85 12.38 13.28 -16.24
C TYR A 85 13.34 13.70 -17.35
N LEU A 86 14.24 12.77 -17.72
CA LEU A 86 15.27 13.02 -18.72
C LEU A 86 14.71 13.06 -20.15
N THR A 87 13.63 12.31 -20.40
CA THR A 87 13.01 12.19 -21.72
C THR A 87 11.49 12.41 -21.64
N THR A 88 10.89 12.74 -22.78
CA THR A 88 9.43 12.84 -22.90
C THR A 88 8.75 11.49 -22.66
N GLU A 89 9.37 10.38 -23.06
CA GLU A 89 8.88 9.02 -22.82
C GLU A 89 8.79 8.73 -21.31
N MET A 90 9.87 8.96 -20.56
CA MET A 90 9.85 8.78 -19.10
C MET A 90 8.79 9.66 -18.42
N TYR A 91 8.59 10.89 -18.92
CA TYR A 91 7.53 11.75 -18.41
C TYR A 91 6.14 11.16 -18.72
N HIS A 92 5.91 10.63 -19.92
CA HIS A 92 4.65 9.99 -20.30
C HIS A 92 4.36 8.76 -19.43
N ASP A 93 5.34 7.86 -19.27
CA ASP A 93 5.23 6.70 -18.38
C ASP A 93 4.91 7.13 -16.95
N SER A 94 5.49 8.24 -16.49
CA SER A 94 5.17 8.80 -15.18
C SER A 94 3.71 9.26 -15.07
N LEU A 95 3.13 9.81 -16.13
CA LEU A 95 1.72 10.22 -16.15
C LEU A 95 0.80 9.01 -16.09
N GLU A 96 1.13 7.93 -16.81
CA GLU A 96 0.38 6.67 -16.74
C GLU A 96 0.42 6.08 -15.32
N ASN A 97 1.60 6.01 -14.71
CA ASN A 97 1.76 5.53 -13.34
C ASN A 97 0.99 6.41 -12.33
N ARG A 98 0.96 7.72 -12.54
CA ARG A 98 0.19 8.65 -11.71
C ARG A 98 -1.32 8.42 -11.85
N ALA A 99 -1.81 8.26 -13.08
CA ALA A 99 -3.22 7.97 -13.35
C ALA A 99 -3.65 6.64 -12.72
N ALA A 100 -2.80 5.61 -12.81
CA ALA A 100 -3.02 4.32 -12.17
C ALA A 100 -3.12 4.46 -10.64
N MET A 101 -2.17 5.14 -10.00
CA MET A 101 -2.19 5.38 -8.55
C MET A 101 -3.44 6.16 -8.13
N LEU A 102 -3.83 7.20 -8.86
CA LEU A 102 -5.03 7.97 -8.56
C LEU A 102 -6.30 7.10 -8.64
N THR A 103 -6.39 6.25 -9.66
CA THR A 103 -7.50 5.32 -9.85
C THR A 103 -7.57 4.32 -8.70
N ASP A 104 -6.44 3.72 -8.34
CA ASP A 104 -6.33 2.75 -7.25
C ASP A 104 -6.76 3.35 -5.91
N PHE A 105 -6.21 4.51 -5.55
CA PHE A 105 -6.53 5.15 -4.27
C PHE A 105 -7.96 5.70 -4.22
N SER A 106 -8.53 6.10 -5.36
CA SER A 106 -9.95 6.46 -5.44
C SER A 106 -10.84 5.24 -5.15
N ALA A 107 -10.52 4.07 -5.73
CA ALA A 107 -11.24 2.84 -5.45
C ALA A 107 -11.13 2.43 -3.97
N LEU A 108 -9.93 2.54 -3.38
CA LEU A 108 -9.72 2.28 -1.95
C LEU A 108 -10.55 3.20 -1.06
N LEU A 109 -10.63 4.50 -1.37
CA LEU A 109 -11.46 5.44 -0.62
C LEU A 109 -12.96 5.13 -0.71
N ILE A 110 -13.44 4.79 -1.91
CA ILE A 110 -14.84 4.41 -2.12
C ILE A 110 -15.18 3.15 -1.30
N GLU A 111 -14.31 2.15 -1.31
CA GLU A 111 -14.52 0.92 -0.55
C GLU A 111 -14.48 1.17 0.95
N TYR A 112 -13.52 1.98 1.43
CA TYR A 112 -13.47 2.38 2.84
C TYR A 112 -14.75 3.10 3.27
N GLN A 113 -15.27 4.02 2.45
CA GLN A 113 -16.52 4.71 2.74
C GLN A 113 -17.71 3.76 2.81
N LYS A 114 -17.81 2.78 1.89
CA LYS A 114 -18.85 1.75 1.96
C LYS A 114 -18.77 1.00 3.28
N GLN A 115 -17.58 0.53 3.65
CA GLN A 115 -17.36 -0.24 4.87
C GLN A 115 -17.65 0.57 6.16
N LEU A 116 -17.46 1.90 6.14
CA LEU A 116 -17.81 2.79 7.25
C LEU A 116 -19.32 2.93 7.48
N VAL A 117 -20.13 2.88 6.42
CA VAL A 117 -21.59 3.09 6.49
C VAL A 117 -22.38 1.79 6.43
N SER A 118 -21.70 0.66 6.21
CA SER A 118 -22.31 -0.67 6.26
C SER A 118 -22.74 -1.00 7.68
N PRO A 119 -23.98 -1.51 7.89
CA PRO A 119 -24.39 -2.04 9.17
C PRO A 119 -23.52 -3.25 9.57
N PRO A 120 -23.30 -3.47 10.88
CA PRO A 120 -22.50 -4.58 11.40
C PRO A 120 -23.12 -5.96 11.10
#